data_AF-A0A538AX95-F1
#
_entry.id   AF-A0A538AX95-F1
#
_cell.length_a   1.000
_cell.length_b   1.000
_cell.length_c   1.000
_cell.angle_alpha   90.00
_cell.angle_beta   90.00
_cell.angle_gamma   90.00
#
_symmetry.space_group_name_H-M   'P 1'
#
loop_
_entity.id
_entity.type
_entity.pdbx_description
1 polymer ?
#
loop_
_entity_poly.entity_id
_entity_poly.type
_entity_poly.pdbx_seq_one_letter_code
_entity_poly.pdbx_strand_id
1 'polypeptide(L)'
;MPDPVTVWMVHKGTGRGGVRGELILEGDRLIFRPELRTAKPDVLGETVFAMSDVDRVTRSRGSPVLELKVRTPGLPPMVLFYFVKPPDIYSSAMPNPRFAGASFLVGSNALLADDVAEWARAIRSAQRQG
;
A
#
# COMPACT_ATOMS: atom_id res chain seq x y z
N MET A 1 16.25 -5.21 7.02
CA MET A 1 14.79 -5.32 6.84
C MET A 1 14.23 -3.98 7.30
N PRO A 2 13.31 -3.33 6.57
CA PRO A 2 12.79 -2.04 6.98
C PRO A 2 11.98 -2.18 8.27
N ASP A 3 11.99 -1.14 9.10
CA ASP A 3 11.13 -1.05 10.28
C ASP A 3 9.66 -0.98 9.87
N PRO A 4 8.72 -1.49 10.69
CA PRO A 4 7.29 -1.37 10.44
C PRO A 4 6.86 0.07 10.12
N VAL A 5 5.97 0.22 9.12
CA VAL A 5 5.57 1.55 8.65
C VAL A 5 4.05 1.66 8.55
N THR A 6 3.53 2.83 8.92
CA THR A 6 2.10 3.12 8.71
C THR A 6 1.82 3.34 7.23
N VAL A 7 0.82 2.63 6.70
CA VAL A 7 0.32 2.80 5.33
C VAL A 7 -1.20 2.77 5.30
N TRP A 8 -1.74 3.10 4.12
CA TRP A 8 -3.12 2.85 3.77
C TRP A 8 -3.17 1.78 2.70
N MET A 9 -3.76 0.63 3.03
CA MET A 9 -4.02 -0.44 2.08
C MET A 9 -5.27 -0.11 1.26
N VAL A 10 -5.15 -0.14 -0.06
CA VAL A 10 -6.25 0.09 -0.99
C VAL A 10 -6.33 -1.08 -1.97
N HIS A 11 -7.50 -1.70 -2.06
CA HIS A 11 -7.86 -2.69 -3.07
C HIS A 11 -9.37 -2.65 -3.35
N LYS A 12 -9.87 -3.53 -4.22
CA LYS A 12 -11.30 -3.55 -4.63
C LYS A 12 -12.31 -3.65 -3.46
N GLY A 13 -11.89 -4.13 -2.29
CA GLY A 13 -12.75 -4.37 -1.11
C GLY A 13 -12.66 -3.28 -0.04
N THR A 14 -11.58 -2.50 0.03
CA THR A 14 -11.41 -1.44 1.04
C THR A 14 -12.21 -0.18 0.74
N GLY A 15 -12.70 -0.02 -0.50
CA GLY A 15 -13.23 1.25 -0.98
C GLY A 15 -12.12 2.30 -1.19
N ARG A 16 -12.53 3.53 -1.52
CA ARG A 16 -11.63 4.59 -2.01
C ARG A 16 -10.72 5.20 -0.94
N GLY A 17 -11.13 5.16 0.33
CA GLY A 17 -10.35 5.71 1.45
C GLY A 17 -9.23 4.80 1.95
N GLY A 18 -9.23 3.52 1.54
CA GLY A 18 -8.34 2.51 2.08
C GLY A 18 -8.59 2.18 3.55
N VAL A 19 -7.80 1.24 4.06
CA VAL A 19 -7.73 0.90 5.49
C VAL A 19 -6.36 1.32 5.99
N ARG A 20 -6.30 2.09 7.08
CA ARG A 20 -5.03 2.47 7.71
C ARG A 20 -4.52 1.29 8.52
N GLY A 21 -3.22 1.07 8.48
CA GLY A 21 -2.59 -0.03 9.20
C GLY A 21 -1.08 0.06 9.17
N GLU A 22 -0.46 -0.96 9.77
CA GLU A 22 0.98 -1.14 9.78
C GLU A 22 1.37 -2.19 8.73
N LEU A 23 2.37 -1.87 7.92
CA LEU A 23 3.01 -2.79 6.99
C LEU A 23 4.29 -3.31 7.64
N ILE A 24 4.41 -4.63 7.67
CA ILE A 24 5.49 -5.35 8.33
C ILE A 24 6.05 -6.36 7.32
N LEU A 25 7.36 -6.40 7.13
CA LEU A 25 8.03 -7.48 6.41
C LEU A 25 8.66 -8.39 7.45
N GLU A 26 8.31 -9.67 7.46
CA GLU A 26 8.86 -10.68 8.38
C GLU A 26 9.24 -11.92 7.59
N GLY A 27 10.56 -12.18 7.45
CA GLY A 27 11.05 -13.32 6.68
C GLY A 27 10.55 -13.30 5.24
N ASP A 28 9.78 -14.32 4.87
CA ASP A 28 9.16 -14.51 3.54
C ASP A 28 7.69 -14.03 3.49
N ARG A 29 7.28 -13.17 4.43
CA ARG A 29 5.90 -12.69 4.53
C ARG A 29 5.84 -11.17 4.61
N LEU A 30 4.91 -10.60 3.86
CA LEU A 30 4.49 -9.21 4.03
C LEU A 30 3.15 -9.21 4.74
N ILE A 31 3.07 -8.57 5.89
CA ILE A 31 1.92 -8.56 6.77
C ILE A 31 1.38 -7.14 6.82
N PHE A 32 0.09 -6.99 6.58
CA PHE A 32 -0.64 -5.76 6.84
C PHE A 32 -1.55 -5.95 8.04
N ARG A 33 -1.31 -5.17 9.09
CA ARG A 33 -2.12 -5.16 10.31
C ARG A 33 -3.02 -3.93 10.33
N PRO A 34 -4.34 -4.07 10.12
CA PRO A 34 -5.24 -2.92 10.09
C PRO A 34 -5.37 -2.29 11.48
N GLU A 35 -5.50 -0.98 11.53
CA GLU A 35 -5.86 -0.27 12.77
C GLU A 35 -7.35 -0.44 13.05
N LEU A 36 -7.68 -0.94 14.25
CA LEU A 36 -9.06 -1.22 14.69
C LEU A 36 -10.04 -0.05 14.50
N ARG A 37 -9.56 1.21 14.56
CA ARG A 37 -10.39 2.41 14.38
C ARG A 37 -10.81 2.66 12.93
N THR A 38 -10.08 2.12 11.96
CA THR A 38 -10.33 2.33 10.52
C THR A 38 -10.71 1.04 9.79
N ALA A 39 -10.49 -0.11 10.44
CA ALA A 39 -10.95 -1.40 9.97
C ALA A 39 -12.48 -1.43 9.92
N LYS A 40 -13.04 -1.90 8.81
CA LYS A 40 -14.44 -2.34 8.79
C LYS A 40 -14.56 -3.69 9.51
N PRO A 41 -15.74 -4.06 10.02
CA PRO A 41 -15.92 -5.34 10.74
C PRO A 41 -15.48 -6.58 9.93
N ASP A 42 -15.56 -6.51 8.62
CA ASP A 42 -15.13 -7.53 7.65
C ASP A 42 -13.62 -7.52 7.34
N VAL A 43 -12.87 -6.53 7.86
CA VAL A 43 -11.41 -6.33 7.66
C VAL A 43 -10.70 -6.20 9.01
N LEU A 44 -11.15 -6.94 10.02
CA LEU A 44 -10.56 -6.91 11.38
C LEU A 44 -9.30 -7.80 11.51
N GLY A 45 -9.00 -8.65 10.53
CA GLY A 45 -7.87 -9.56 10.55
C GLY A 45 -6.62 -9.01 9.86
N GLU A 46 -5.44 -9.50 10.28
CA GLU A 46 -4.20 -9.29 9.54
C GLU A 46 -4.31 -9.87 8.12
N THR A 47 -3.80 -9.14 7.13
CA THR A 47 -3.65 -9.65 5.77
C THR A 47 -2.21 -10.09 5.56
N VAL A 48 -2.00 -11.36 5.28
CA VAL A 48 -0.66 -11.94 5.09
C VAL A 48 -0.47 -12.28 3.62
N PHE A 49 0.59 -11.76 3.03
CA PHE A 49 1.05 -12.07 1.68
C PHE A 49 2.34 -12.89 1.78
N ALA A 50 2.27 -14.18 1.44
CA ALA A 50 3.46 -14.99 1.26
C ALA A 50 4.24 -14.46 0.04
N MET A 51 5.56 -14.35 0.13
CA MET A 51 6.38 -13.83 -0.98
C MET A 51 6.26 -14.70 -2.25
N SER A 52 6.00 -16.00 -2.10
CA SER A 52 5.72 -16.94 -3.19
C SER A 52 4.46 -16.60 -3.99
N ASP A 53 3.50 -15.91 -3.38
CA ASP A 53 2.25 -15.47 -4.00
C ASP A 53 2.35 -14.08 -4.65
N VAL A 54 3.43 -13.35 -4.37
CA VAL A 54 3.66 -12.03 -4.93
C VAL A 54 4.27 -12.19 -6.33
N ASP A 55 3.54 -11.75 -7.35
CA ASP A 55 3.99 -11.77 -8.74
C ASP A 55 4.93 -10.61 -9.05
N ARG A 56 4.58 -9.43 -8.54
CA ARG A 56 5.32 -8.20 -8.85
C ARG A 56 5.16 -7.17 -7.75
N VAL A 57 6.27 -6.47 -7.48
CA VAL A 57 6.32 -5.30 -6.60
C VAL A 57 6.87 -4.13 -7.38
N THR A 58 6.11 -3.05 -7.50
CA THR A 58 6.54 -1.81 -8.16
C THR A 58 6.27 -0.59 -7.30
N ARG A 59 7.06 0.46 -7.52
CA ARG A 59 6.71 1.79 -7.04
C ARG A 59 5.94 2.49 -8.13
N SER A 60 4.80 3.08 -7.78
CA SER A 60 4.04 3.88 -8.72
C SER A 60 4.77 5.18 -9.04
N ARG A 61 4.83 5.57 -10.32
CA ARG A 61 5.67 6.70 -10.75
C ARG A 61 5.08 8.02 -10.24
N GLY A 62 5.89 8.81 -9.55
CA GLY A 62 5.50 10.14 -9.07
C GLY A 62 4.50 10.13 -7.90
N SER A 63 4.33 9.00 -7.21
CA SER A 63 3.50 8.91 -6.02
C SER A 63 4.16 8.01 -4.96
N PRO A 64 3.93 8.25 -3.67
CA PRO A 64 4.50 7.45 -2.59
C PRO A 64 3.67 6.17 -2.38
N VAL A 65 3.52 5.40 -3.46
CA VAL A 65 2.64 4.23 -3.52
C VAL A 65 3.45 3.01 -3.95
N LEU A 66 3.32 1.95 -3.16
CA LEU A 66 3.81 0.63 -3.51
C LEU A 66 2.66 -0.20 -4.09
N GLU A 67 2.89 -0.76 -5.27
CA GLU A 67 1.96 -1.60 -5.99
C GLU A 67 2.38 -3.06 -5.83
N LEU A 68 1.47 -3.87 -5.29
CA LEU A 68 1.67 -5.29 -5.08
C LEU A 68 0.69 -6.07 -5.95
N LYS A 69 1.21 -6.80 -6.93
CA LYS A 69 0.44 -7.75 -7.73
C LYS A 69 0.57 -9.14 -7.11
N VAL A 70 -0.55 -9.76 -6.80
CA VAL A 70 -0.60 -11.08 -6.15
C VAL A 70 -1.37 -12.08 -7.01
N ARG A 71 -0.98 -13.36 -6.92
CA ARG A 71 -1.61 -14.46 -7.66
C ARG A 71 -2.50 -15.36 -6.78
N THR A 72 -2.61 -15.08 -5.48
CA THR A 72 -3.40 -15.91 -4.55
C THR A 72 -4.89 -15.88 -4.89
N PRO A 73 -5.54 -17.04 -5.08
CA PRO A 73 -6.99 -17.15 -5.14
C PRO A 73 -7.62 -16.60 -3.85
N GLY A 74 -8.59 -15.69 -3.98
CA GLY A 74 -9.29 -15.08 -2.84
C GLY A 74 -8.72 -13.74 -2.38
N LEU A 75 -7.48 -13.39 -2.76
CA LEU A 75 -6.96 -12.03 -2.57
C LEU A 75 -7.25 -11.14 -3.79
N PRO A 76 -7.43 -9.83 -3.59
CA PRO A 76 -7.47 -8.87 -4.69
C PRO A 76 -6.17 -8.97 -5.52
N PRO A 77 -6.23 -9.06 -6.86
CA PRO A 77 -5.04 -9.28 -7.69
C PRO A 77 -4.06 -8.09 -7.69
N MET A 78 -4.52 -6.93 -7.23
CA MET A 78 -3.73 -5.72 -7.06
C MET A 78 -4.06 -5.10 -5.71
N VAL A 79 -3.02 -4.84 -4.93
CA VAL A 79 -3.07 -4.15 -3.65
C VAL A 79 -2.12 -2.96 -3.72
N LEU A 80 -2.62 -1.79 -3.33
CA LEU A 80 -1.84 -0.55 -3.28
C LEU A 80 -1.59 -0.20 -1.81
N PHE A 81 -0.34 0.08 -1.45
CA PHE A 81 0.01 0.64 -0.16
C PHE A 81 0.44 2.08 -0.36
N TYR A 82 -0.40 3.00 0.10
CA TYR A 82 -0.07 4.42 0.13
C TYR A 82 0.68 4.72 1.42
N PHE A 83 1.85 5.33 1.32
CA PHE A 83 2.64 5.79 2.48
C PHE A 83 2.13 7.13 3.03
N VAL A 84 1.04 7.63 2.45
CA VAL A 84 0.30 8.83 2.85
C VAL A 84 -1.18 8.52 2.75
N LYS A 85 -2.03 9.23 3.50
CA LYS A 85 -3.49 9.09 3.36
C LYS A 85 -3.90 9.30 1.89
N PRO A 86 -4.62 8.35 1.26
CA PRO A 86 -5.08 8.51 -0.11
C PRO A 86 -5.92 9.79 -0.24
N PRO A 87 -5.64 10.65 -1.23
CA PRO A 87 -6.45 11.84 -1.45
C PRO A 87 -7.87 11.44 -1.85
N ASP A 88 -8.86 12.12 -1.27
CA ASP A 88 -10.24 11.95 -1.71
C ASP A 88 -10.45 12.67 -3.05
N ILE A 89 -10.10 11.95 -4.13
CA ILE A 89 -10.19 12.42 -5.53
C ILE A 89 -11.63 12.69 -6.01
N TYR A 90 -12.64 12.55 -5.15
CA TYR A 90 -14.04 12.86 -5.46
C TYR A 90 -14.71 13.84 -4.50
N SER A 91 -14.04 14.26 -3.41
CA SER A 91 -14.61 15.13 -2.37
C SER A 91 -13.95 16.52 -2.29
N SER A 92 -12.90 16.79 -3.05
CA SER A 92 -12.28 18.12 -2.99
C SER A 92 -13.22 19.18 -3.58
N ALA A 93 -13.45 20.28 -2.86
CA ALA A 93 -14.17 21.47 -3.32
C ALA A 93 -13.46 22.23 -4.48
N MET A 94 -12.42 21.65 -5.06
CA MET A 94 -11.64 22.24 -6.15
C MET A 94 -12.24 21.91 -7.52
N PRO A 95 -12.05 22.79 -8.54
CA PRO A 95 -12.60 22.59 -9.88
C PRO A 95 -12.13 21.32 -10.59
N ASN A 96 -10.99 20.75 -10.19
CA ASN A 96 -10.45 19.50 -10.74
C ASN A 96 -9.84 18.61 -9.63
N PRO A 97 -10.65 17.78 -8.95
CA PRO A 97 -10.24 16.99 -7.79
C PRO A 97 -9.18 15.93 -8.14
N ARG A 98 -9.15 15.46 -9.40
CA ARG A 98 -8.11 14.53 -9.88
C ARG A 98 -6.74 15.20 -9.95
N PHE A 99 -6.68 16.44 -10.43
CA PHE A 99 -5.43 17.21 -10.50
C PHE A 99 -4.90 17.55 -9.11
N ALA A 100 -5.80 17.93 -8.19
CA ALA A 100 -5.43 18.19 -6.79
C ALA A 100 -4.87 16.94 -6.11
N GLY A 101 -5.51 15.78 -6.30
CA GLY A 101 -5.02 14.50 -5.78
C GLY A 101 -3.66 14.11 -6.37
N ALA A 102 -3.47 14.26 -7.68
CA ALA A 102 -2.18 13.99 -8.32
C ALA A 102 -1.07 14.91 -7.81
N SER A 103 -1.35 16.21 -7.68
CA SER A 103 -0.38 17.19 -7.16
C SER A 103 0.01 16.89 -5.71
N PHE A 104 -0.96 16.50 -4.88
CA PHE A 104 -0.71 16.07 -3.50
C PHE A 104 0.19 14.83 -3.44
N LEU A 105 -0.06 13.83 -4.29
CA LEU A 105 0.77 12.63 -4.36
C LEU A 105 2.18 12.95 -4.84
N VAL A 106 2.35 13.85 -5.82
CA VAL A 106 3.68 14.29 -6.28
C VAL A 106 4.45 15.00 -5.16
N GLY A 107 3.79 15.92 -4.43
CA GLY A 107 4.40 16.62 -3.30
C GLY A 107 4.79 15.65 -2.18
N SER A 108 3.91 14.71 -1.84
CA SER A 108 4.20 13.68 -0.82
C SER A 108 5.31 12.72 -1.26
N ASN A 109 5.37 12.38 -2.56
CA ASN A 109 6.41 11.54 -3.11
C ASN A 109 7.81 12.15 -2.97
N ALA A 110 7.94 13.47 -3.05
CA ALA A 110 9.24 14.12 -2.87
C ALA A 110 9.84 13.86 -1.47
N LEU A 111 8.99 13.59 -0.47
CA LEU A 111 9.38 13.34 0.92
C LEU A 111 9.52 11.85 1.23
N LEU A 112 8.69 11.01 0.63
CA LEU A 112 8.55 9.58 0.97
C LEU A 112 9.16 8.64 -0.10
N ALA A 113 9.75 9.19 -1.15
CA ALA A 113 10.25 8.43 -2.30
C ALA A 113 11.24 7.34 -1.90
N ASP A 114 12.15 7.66 -0.96
CA ASP A 114 13.23 6.79 -0.54
C ASP A 114 12.72 5.65 0.34
N ASP A 115 11.81 5.95 1.27
CA ASP A 115 11.14 4.94 2.11
C ASP A 115 10.40 3.91 1.25
N VAL A 116 9.60 4.39 0.28
CA VAL A 116 8.85 3.51 -0.63
C VAL A 116 9.82 2.68 -1.49
N ALA A 117 10.95 3.26 -1.91
CA ALA A 117 11.96 2.57 -2.69
C ALA A 117 12.74 1.54 -1.85
N GLU A 118 13.00 1.82 -0.58
CA GLU A 118 13.56 0.86 0.38
C GLU A 118 12.63 -0.33 0.56
N TRP A 119 11.35 -0.08 0.84
CA TRP A 119 10.34 -1.12 0.97
C TRP A 119 10.22 -1.99 -0.29
N ALA A 120 10.16 -1.37 -1.48
CA ALA A 120 10.13 -2.12 -2.73
C ALA A 120 11.38 -3.00 -2.93
N ARG A 121 12.56 -2.51 -2.53
CA ARG A 121 13.81 -3.29 -2.58
C ARG A 121 13.81 -4.44 -1.57
N ALA A 122 13.33 -4.20 -0.36
CA ALA A 122 13.26 -5.19 0.70
C ALA A 122 12.34 -6.36 0.32
N ILE A 123 11.12 -6.07 -0.15
CA ILE A 123 10.15 -7.09 -0.57
C ILE A 123 10.73 -7.91 -1.74
N ARG A 124 11.29 -7.26 -2.77
CA ARG A 124 11.94 -7.98 -3.90
C ARG A 124 13.15 -8.82 -3.46
N SER A 125 13.79 -8.47 -2.37
CA SER A 125 14.92 -9.25 -1.83
C SER A 125 14.40 -10.46 -1.07
N ALA A 126 13.32 -10.33 -0.30
CA ALA A 126 12.62 -11.44 0.32
C ALA A 126 12.07 -12.44 -0.72
N GLN A 127 11.50 -11.96 -1.82
CA GLN A 127 11.05 -12.80 -2.94
C GLN A 127 12.14 -13.64 -3.61
N ARG A 128 13.42 -13.24 -3.51
CA ARG A 128 14.54 -13.98 -4.12
C ARG A 128 15.14 -15.03 -3.18
N GLN A 129 14.78 -15.01 -1.91
CA GLN A 129 15.34 -15.89 -0.88
C GLN A 129 14.42 -17.06 -0.53
N GLY A 130 13.13 -16.97 -0.86
CA GLY A 130 12.15 -18.07 -0.75
C GLY A 130 11.85 -18.67 -2.12
#